data_AF-A0A5D6UX42-F1
#
_entry.id   AF-A0A5D6UX42-F1
#
_cell.length_a   1.000
_cell.length_b   1.000
_cell.length_c   1.000
_cell.angle_alpha   90.00
_cell.angle_beta   90.00
_cell.angle_gamma   90.00
#
_symmetry.space_group_name_H-M   'P 1'
#
loop_
_entity.id
_entity.type
_entity.pdbx_description
1 polymer ?
#
loop_
_entity_poly.entity_id
_entity_poly.type
_entity_poly.pdbx_seq_one_letter_code
_entity_poly.pdbx_strand_id
1 'polypeptide(L)'
;MRPVTTLLLFALLSFAGCEPKFRQCPTTHTDPIKQLYNDVLIEIIEKQLGRGYLPDEDRKFVWRHFQEVYAGNWPNEPSHHDSVWLHNQEAIFHNRLFQDSARFKTYYLNTSSQSIYQIADLPNRFSAYAPGSRIGNWIKAIAPQQEQAALDSLNSVQNSIQPDNFQLCTARILSYEEHRPYRPEKGVGVLTISKIVFSKTQNQALLAYGWHCGSKCGYGEVLFVEKLGGRWHIKQAIGTWIS
;
A
#
# COMPACT_ATOMS: atom_id res chain seq x y z
N MET A 1 -70.16 8.49 -17.05
CA MET A 1 -69.33 9.10 -15.99
C MET A 1 -68.75 7.98 -15.13
N ARG A 2 -67.46 7.70 -15.25
CA ARG A 2 -66.72 6.73 -14.41
C ARG A 2 -65.63 7.51 -13.69
N PRO A 3 -65.45 7.37 -12.36
CA PRO A 3 -64.35 8.02 -11.69
C PRO A 3 -63.06 7.25 -11.97
N VAL A 4 -62.04 7.98 -12.44
CA VAL A 4 -60.66 7.51 -12.53
C VAL A 4 -60.07 7.67 -11.13
N THR A 5 -59.86 6.56 -10.44
CA THR A 5 -59.13 6.54 -9.16
C THR A 5 -57.64 6.53 -9.47
N THR A 6 -57.01 7.68 -9.30
CA THR A 6 -55.58 7.91 -9.45
C THR A 6 -54.79 7.06 -8.45
N LEU A 7 -54.15 5.98 -8.91
CA LEU A 7 -53.13 5.27 -8.14
C LEU A 7 -51.81 6.06 -8.29
N LEU A 8 -51.57 7.01 -7.39
CA LEU A 8 -50.29 7.70 -7.26
C LEU A 8 -49.38 6.82 -6.38
N LEU A 9 -48.74 5.85 -7.01
CA LEU A 9 -47.61 5.12 -6.43
C LEU A 9 -46.44 6.10 -6.28
N PHE A 10 -46.29 6.66 -5.08
CA PHE A 10 -45.06 7.33 -4.66
C PHE A 10 -43.94 6.30 -4.63
N ALA A 11 -43.22 6.19 -5.74
CA ALA A 11 -41.88 5.62 -5.77
C ALA A 11 -40.93 6.60 -5.05
N LEU A 12 -40.93 6.55 -3.72
CA LEU A 12 -39.85 7.08 -2.91
C LEU A 12 -38.63 6.20 -3.16
N LEU A 13 -37.95 6.45 -4.28
CA LEU A 13 -36.59 6.00 -4.53
C LEU A 13 -35.73 6.60 -3.42
N SER A 14 -35.40 5.74 -2.47
CA SER A 14 -34.37 5.98 -1.48
C SER A 14 -33.05 6.19 -2.24
N PHE A 15 -32.74 7.45 -2.56
CA PHE A 15 -31.37 7.86 -2.89
C PHE A 15 -30.53 7.80 -1.62
N ALA A 16 -30.35 6.60 -1.06
CA ALA A 16 -29.19 6.32 -0.23
C ALA A 16 -28.02 6.37 -1.20
N GLY A 17 -27.37 7.53 -1.30
CA GLY A 17 -26.17 7.69 -2.11
C GLY A 17 -25.17 6.62 -1.69
N CYS A 18 -24.89 5.66 -2.56
CA CYS A 18 -23.88 4.65 -2.27
C CYS A 18 -22.54 5.35 -2.10
N GLU A 19 -21.95 5.24 -0.90
CA GLU A 19 -20.57 5.65 -0.68
C GLU A 19 -19.67 4.94 -1.70
N PRO A 20 -18.83 5.68 -2.44
CA PRO A 20 -17.96 5.09 -3.44
C PRO A 20 -16.99 4.11 -2.77
N LYS A 21 -16.95 2.88 -3.26
CA LYS A 21 -16.01 1.86 -2.80
C LYS A 21 -14.82 1.77 -3.74
N PHE A 22 -13.63 1.55 -3.19
CA PHE A 22 -12.43 1.29 -3.96
C PHE A 22 -12.58 0.01 -4.79
N ARG A 23 -12.30 0.10 -6.10
CA ARG A 23 -12.19 -1.08 -6.95
C ARG A 23 -10.98 -1.90 -6.54
N GLN A 24 -11.17 -3.20 -6.34
CA GLN A 24 -10.05 -4.08 -6.03
C GLN A 24 -9.36 -4.54 -7.31
N CYS A 25 -8.04 -4.44 -7.35
CA CYS A 25 -7.27 -5.00 -8.45
C CYS A 25 -7.34 -6.53 -8.41
N PRO A 26 -7.73 -7.21 -9.51
CA PRO A 26 -7.69 -8.67 -9.58
C PRO A 26 -6.25 -9.16 -9.49
N THR A 27 -6.05 -10.30 -8.84
CA THR A 27 -4.79 -11.05 -8.85
C THR A 27 -5.07 -12.43 -9.42
N THR A 28 -4.30 -12.83 -10.43
CA THR A 28 -4.45 -14.13 -11.10
C THR A 28 -3.27 -15.07 -10.82
N HIS A 29 -2.36 -14.67 -9.92
CA HIS A 29 -1.25 -15.51 -9.52
C HIS A 29 -1.73 -16.77 -8.81
N THR A 30 -1.28 -17.93 -9.31
CA THR A 30 -1.44 -19.23 -8.66
C THR A 30 -0.27 -19.56 -7.72
N ASP A 31 0.89 -18.94 -7.94
CA ASP A 31 2.03 -19.00 -7.03
C ASP A 31 1.74 -18.16 -5.76
N PRO A 32 1.75 -18.77 -4.56
CA PRO A 32 1.41 -18.08 -3.32
C PRO A 32 2.40 -16.97 -2.94
N ILE A 33 3.67 -17.09 -3.32
CA ILE A 33 4.69 -16.05 -3.08
C ILE A 33 4.41 -14.85 -3.97
N LYS A 34 4.17 -15.07 -5.26
CA LYS A 34 3.85 -13.99 -6.21
C LYS A 34 2.52 -13.34 -5.87
N GLN A 35 1.51 -14.12 -5.46
CA GLN A 35 0.23 -13.59 -5.00
C GLN A 35 0.42 -12.64 -3.81
N LEU A 36 1.19 -13.04 -2.79
CA LEU A 36 1.45 -12.19 -1.63
C LEU A 36 2.16 -10.91 -2.03
N TYR A 37 3.26 -10.99 -2.78
CA TYR A 37 3.97 -9.79 -3.21
C TYR A 37 3.09 -8.84 -4.01
N ASN A 38 2.28 -9.37 -4.94
CA ASN A 38 1.37 -8.56 -5.74
C ASN A 38 0.35 -7.83 -4.87
N ASP A 39 -0.35 -8.57 -4.01
CA ASP A 39 -1.38 -8.01 -3.12
C ASP A 39 -0.79 -6.97 -2.16
N VAL A 40 0.37 -7.25 -1.56
CA VAL A 40 1.00 -6.33 -0.62
C VAL A 40 1.57 -5.10 -1.33
N LEU A 41 2.14 -5.24 -2.54
CA LEU A 41 2.63 -4.08 -3.30
C LEU A 41 1.49 -3.12 -3.64
N ILE A 42 0.31 -3.64 -4.02
CA ILE A 42 -0.88 -2.82 -4.26
C ILE A 42 -1.21 -2.02 -3.00
N GLU A 43 -1.27 -2.66 -1.83
CA GLU A 43 -1.58 -1.95 -0.59
C GLU A 43 -0.48 -0.98 -0.14
N ILE A 44 0.79 -1.29 -0.38
CA ILE A 44 1.89 -0.34 -0.15
C ILE A 44 1.63 0.92 -0.99
N ILE A 45 1.45 0.78 -2.30
CA ILE A 45 1.30 1.91 -3.21
C ILE A 45 0.03 2.72 -2.89
N GLU A 46 -1.10 2.05 -2.66
CA GLU A 46 -2.40 2.70 -2.56
C GLU A 46 -2.74 3.20 -1.15
N LYS A 47 -2.14 2.60 -0.11
CA LYS A 47 -2.46 2.92 1.29
C LYS A 47 -1.26 3.48 2.04
N GLN A 48 -0.10 2.82 1.95
CA GLN A 48 1.07 3.20 2.76
C GLN A 48 1.80 4.42 2.20
N LEU A 49 1.97 4.52 0.88
CA LEU A 49 2.58 5.69 0.22
C LEU A 49 1.58 6.87 0.07
N GLY A 50 0.39 6.76 0.69
CA GLY A 50 -0.69 7.72 0.62
C GLY A 50 -1.15 8.00 -0.81
N ARG A 51 -1.51 9.25 -1.10
CA ARG A 51 -2.02 9.70 -2.41
C ARG A 51 -0.94 9.83 -3.50
N GLY A 52 0.26 9.25 -3.31
CA GLY A 52 1.39 9.41 -4.24
C GLY A 52 1.12 8.84 -5.64
N TYR A 53 0.32 7.77 -5.71
CA TYR A 53 -0.03 7.09 -6.97
C TYR A 53 -1.08 7.83 -7.81
N LEU A 54 -1.82 8.77 -7.20
CA LEU A 54 -2.84 9.54 -7.90
C LEU A 54 -2.19 10.59 -8.83
N PRO A 55 -2.86 10.92 -9.95
CA PRO A 55 -2.47 12.04 -10.80
C PRO A 55 -2.39 13.36 -10.01
N ASP A 56 -1.52 14.27 -10.46
CA ASP A 56 -1.21 15.50 -9.70
C ASP A 56 -2.41 16.45 -9.61
N GLU A 57 -3.29 16.44 -10.60
CA GLU A 57 -4.56 17.18 -10.60
C GLU A 57 -5.51 16.72 -9.49
N ASP A 58 -5.65 15.41 -9.29
CA ASP A 58 -6.53 14.82 -8.27
C ASP A 58 -5.94 15.09 -6.87
N ARG A 59 -4.62 15.02 -6.72
CA ARG A 59 -3.91 15.40 -5.49
C ARG A 59 -4.08 16.89 -5.15
N LYS A 60 -3.94 17.76 -6.15
CA LYS A 60 -4.13 19.21 -6.00
C LYS A 60 -5.56 19.57 -5.65
N PHE A 61 -6.55 18.81 -6.15
CA PHE A 61 -7.94 18.98 -5.79
C PHE A 61 -8.17 18.77 -4.28
N VAL A 62 -7.69 17.65 -3.74
CA VAL A 62 -7.76 17.38 -2.29
C VAL A 62 -7.04 18.46 -1.48
N TRP A 63 -5.83 18.82 -1.91
CA TRP A 63 -5.04 19.84 -1.22
C TRP A 63 -5.76 21.19 -1.16
N ARG A 64 -6.40 21.61 -2.26
CA ARG A 64 -7.14 22.88 -2.33
C ARG A 64 -8.32 22.89 -1.36
N HIS A 65 -9.09 21.80 -1.27
CA HIS A 65 -10.19 21.69 -0.32
C HIS A 65 -9.73 21.98 1.11
N PHE A 66 -8.65 21.32 1.55
CA PHE A 66 -8.14 21.52 2.91
C PHE A 66 -7.49 22.89 3.14
N GLN A 67 -6.91 23.50 2.10
CA GLN A 67 -6.47 24.89 2.18
C GLN A 67 -7.64 25.86 2.39
N GLU A 68 -8.77 25.62 1.71
CA GLU A 68 -9.98 26.44 1.82
C GLU A 68 -10.67 26.25 3.17
N VAL A 69 -10.85 25.00 3.61
CA VAL A 69 -11.54 24.67 4.87
C VAL A 69 -10.75 25.17 6.08
N TYR A 70 -9.43 25.03 6.07
CA TYR A 70 -8.60 25.38 7.23
C TYR A 70 -7.89 26.73 7.11
N ALA A 71 -8.03 27.45 5.99
CA ALA A 71 -7.39 28.74 5.75
C ALA A 71 -5.88 28.77 6.08
N GLY A 72 -5.18 27.65 5.89
CA GLY A 72 -3.77 27.47 6.25
C GLY A 72 -3.50 26.99 7.68
N ASN A 73 -4.49 27.00 8.58
CA ASN A 73 -4.40 26.49 9.95
C ASN A 73 -4.76 25.01 10.02
N TRP A 74 -3.89 24.16 9.47
CA TRP A 74 -4.12 22.71 9.45
C TRP A 74 -4.26 22.16 10.88
N PRO A 75 -5.41 21.53 11.22
CA PRO A 75 -5.55 20.85 12.49
C PRO A 75 -4.65 19.61 12.52
N ASN A 76 -4.35 19.13 13.72
CA ASN A 76 -3.62 17.86 13.87
C ASN A 76 -4.38 16.68 13.23
N GLU A 77 -5.72 16.75 13.24
CA GLU A 77 -6.60 15.76 12.61
C GLU A 77 -7.76 16.45 11.89
N PRO A 78 -8.14 16.01 10.67
CA PRO A 78 -9.35 16.50 10.00
C PRO A 78 -10.61 16.20 10.80
N SER A 79 -11.67 16.97 10.58
CA SER A 79 -12.98 16.65 11.16
C SER A 79 -13.49 15.29 10.64
N HIS A 80 -14.43 14.67 11.37
CA HIS A 80 -15.07 13.44 10.89
C HIS A 80 -15.70 13.62 9.50
N HIS A 81 -16.39 14.76 9.28
CA HIS A 81 -16.98 15.10 8.00
C HIS A 81 -15.92 15.18 6.89
N ASP A 82 -14.80 15.84 7.15
CA ASP A 82 -13.74 16.00 6.14
C ASP A 82 -13.00 14.68 5.89
N SER A 83 -12.90 13.83 6.90
CA SER A 83 -12.36 12.46 6.77
C SER A 83 -13.25 11.60 5.86
N VAL A 84 -14.57 11.67 6.04
CA VAL A 84 -15.55 10.98 5.17
C VAL A 84 -15.49 11.56 3.75
N TRP A 85 -15.44 12.89 3.61
CA TRP A 85 -15.30 13.54 2.31
C TRP A 85 -14.02 13.10 1.60
N LEU A 86 -12.88 13.11 2.29
CA LEU A 86 -11.58 12.70 1.74
C LEU A 86 -11.62 11.24 1.28
N HIS A 87 -12.12 10.34 2.12
CA HIS A 87 -12.28 8.93 1.78
C HIS A 87 -13.10 8.73 0.49
N ASN A 88 -14.22 9.46 0.38
CA ASN A 88 -15.09 9.39 -0.78
C ASN A 88 -14.39 9.93 -2.04
N GLN A 89 -13.64 11.03 -1.95
CA GLN A 89 -12.88 11.56 -3.07
C GLN A 89 -11.77 10.62 -3.51
N GLU A 90 -11.03 10.03 -2.56
CA GLU A 90 -9.98 9.05 -2.87
C GLU A 90 -10.55 7.83 -3.60
N ALA A 91 -11.71 7.31 -3.18
CA ALA A 91 -12.38 6.22 -3.88
C ALA A 91 -12.80 6.62 -5.30
N ILE A 92 -13.30 7.85 -5.51
CA ILE A 92 -13.65 8.36 -6.85
C ILE A 92 -12.42 8.47 -7.74
N PHE A 93 -11.32 9.07 -7.25
CA PHE A 93 -10.09 9.23 -8.03
C PHE A 93 -9.42 7.90 -8.34
N HIS A 94 -9.35 7.01 -7.35
CA HIS A 94 -8.89 5.64 -7.55
C HIS A 94 -9.69 4.95 -8.66
N ASN A 95 -11.03 4.99 -8.59
CA ASN A 95 -11.89 4.31 -9.56
C ASN A 95 -11.79 4.90 -10.97
N ARG A 96 -11.50 6.20 -11.09
CA ARG A 96 -11.22 6.86 -12.37
C ARG A 96 -9.87 6.44 -12.94
N LEU A 97 -8.86 6.29 -12.08
CA LEU A 97 -7.53 5.85 -12.48
C LEU A 97 -7.48 4.35 -12.79
N PHE A 98 -8.36 3.55 -12.20
CA PHE A 98 -8.35 2.09 -12.31
C PHE A 98 -8.31 1.61 -13.77
N GLN A 99 -7.23 0.92 -14.14
CA GLN A 99 -6.91 0.43 -15.49
C GLN A 99 -6.69 1.51 -16.57
N ASP A 100 -6.63 2.79 -16.21
CA ASP A 100 -6.21 3.88 -17.10
C ASP A 100 -4.67 3.99 -17.12
N SER A 101 -4.03 3.04 -17.81
CA SER A 101 -2.56 2.91 -17.82
C SER A 101 -1.82 4.12 -18.40
N ALA A 102 -2.51 4.99 -19.13
CA ALA A 102 -1.94 6.23 -19.67
C ALA A 102 -1.67 7.26 -18.57
N ARG A 103 -2.37 7.15 -17.43
CA ARG A 103 -2.25 8.06 -16.28
C ARG A 103 -1.50 7.45 -15.09
N PHE A 104 -1.03 6.21 -15.21
CA PHE A 104 -0.28 5.54 -14.14
C PHE A 104 1.03 6.24 -13.83
N LYS A 105 1.28 6.45 -12.53
CA LYS A 105 2.61 6.75 -12.00
C LYS A 105 3.49 5.50 -12.04
N THR A 106 4.80 5.67 -12.28
CA THR A 106 5.74 4.54 -12.46
C THR A 106 6.69 4.41 -11.29
N TYR A 107 6.47 3.44 -10.41
CA TYR A 107 7.39 3.06 -9.33
C TYR A 107 8.53 2.18 -9.85
N TYR A 108 9.62 2.11 -9.10
CA TYR A 108 10.79 1.31 -9.47
C TYR A 108 11.04 0.24 -8.41
N LEU A 109 11.18 -1.01 -8.83
CA LEU A 109 11.54 -2.11 -7.95
C LEU A 109 13.04 -2.31 -7.95
N ASN A 110 13.64 -2.28 -6.77
CA ASN A 110 14.99 -2.72 -6.55
C ASN A 110 14.98 -4.18 -6.06
N THR A 111 15.62 -5.06 -6.82
CA THR A 111 15.83 -6.48 -6.48
C THR A 111 17.31 -6.80 -6.27
N SER A 112 18.18 -5.80 -6.28
CA SER A 112 19.63 -5.97 -6.12
C SER A 112 20.01 -6.08 -4.64
N SER A 113 20.75 -7.13 -4.29
CA SER A 113 21.33 -7.32 -2.96
C SER A 113 22.50 -6.38 -2.67
N GLN A 114 23.07 -5.75 -3.71
CA GLN A 114 24.18 -4.79 -3.59
C GLN A 114 23.71 -3.34 -3.54
N SER A 115 22.39 -3.12 -3.46
CA SER A 115 21.82 -1.80 -3.50
C SER A 115 22.13 -0.99 -2.25
N ILE A 116 22.28 0.33 -2.43
CA ILE A 116 22.39 1.30 -1.34
C ILE A 116 21.05 1.55 -0.63
N TYR A 117 19.93 1.07 -1.21
CA TYR A 117 18.61 1.29 -0.65
C TYR A 117 18.34 0.31 0.48
N GLN A 118 18.29 0.85 1.69
CA GLN A 118 17.90 0.10 2.89
C GLN A 118 16.44 -0.35 2.78
N ILE A 119 16.18 -1.60 3.16
CA ILE A 119 14.83 -2.17 3.29
C ILE A 119 14.19 -1.65 4.57
N ALA A 120 14.79 -2.02 5.71
CA ALA A 120 14.37 -1.63 7.05
C ALA A 120 15.61 -1.53 7.95
N ASP A 121 15.48 -0.83 9.07
CA ASP A 121 16.54 -0.70 10.08
C ASP A 121 16.36 -1.80 11.12
N LEU A 122 16.74 -3.02 10.75
CA LEU A 122 16.66 -4.19 11.60
C LEU A 122 18.06 -4.62 12.04
N PRO A 123 18.21 -5.16 13.26
CA PRO A 123 19.49 -5.73 13.68
C PRO A 123 19.85 -6.96 12.84
N ASN A 124 21.14 -7.31 12.83
CA ASN A 124 21.63 -8.53 12.18
C ASN A 124 21.53 -9.78 13.08
N ARG A 125 21.25 -9.60 14.37
CA ARG A 125 21.10 -10.70 15.33
C ARG A 125 19.79 -10.56 16.06
N PHE A 126 19.03 -11.64 16.15
CA PHE A 126 17.73 -11.63 16.81
C PHE A 126 17.85 -11.29 18.31
N SER A 127 18.95 -11.71 18.95
CA SER A 127 19.24 -11.39 20.34
C SER A 127 19.42 -9.89 20.63
N ALA A 128 19.58 -9.05 19.60
CA ALA A 128 19.68 -7.60 19.77
C ALA A 128 18.32 -6.92 19.98
N TYR A 129 17.20 -7.60 19.70
CA TYR A 129 15.89 -7.07 20.04
C TYR A 129 15.70 -7.00 21.55
N ALA A 130 15.27 -5.83 22.03
CA ALA A 130 14.85 -5.69 23.42
C ALA A 130 13.68 -6.65 23.73
N PRO A 131 13.63 -7.25 24.94
CA PRO A 131 12.48 -8.02 25.38
C PRO A 131 11.18 -7.23 25.19
N GLY A 132 10.18 -7.86 24.56
CA GLY A 132 8.89 -7.22 24.30
C GLY A 132 8.85 -6.28 23.09
N SER A 133 9.94 -6.11 22.34
CA SER A 133 9.89 -5.37 21.07
C SER A 133 8.83 -5.94 20.13
N ARG A 134 8.04 -5.07 19.50
CA ARG A 134 6.90 -5.49 18.65
C ARG A 134 7.36 -6.38 17.50
N ILE A 135 8.42 -5.99 16.78
CA ILE A 135 8.98 -6.78 15.67
C ILE A 135 9.54 -8.12 16.18
N GLY A 136 10.28 -8.12 17.30
CA GLY A 136 10.78 -9.37 17.89
C GLY A 136 9.65 -10.32 18.31
N ASN A 137 8.55 -9.79 18.83
CA ASN A 137 7.36 -10.58 19.17
C ASN A 137 6.66 -11.13 17.93
N TRP A 138 6.54 -10.36 16.85
CA TRP A 138 6.01 -10.84 15.58
C TRP A 138 6.85 -11.99 15.01
N ILE A 139 8.17 -11.85 14.99
CA ILE A 139 9.08 -12.90 14.52
C ILE A 139 8.89 -14.20 15.32
N LYS A 140 8.86 -14.11 16.66
CA LYS A 140 8.60 -15.28 17.53
C LYS A 140 7.25 -15.94 17.27
N ALA A 141 6.22 -15.12 17.03
CA ALA A 141 4.87 -15.63 16.78
C ALA A 141 4.75 -16.34 15.43
N ILE A 142 5.40 -15.81 14.40
CA ILE A 142 5.31 -16.31 13.02
C ILE A 142 6.24 -17.50 12.79
N ALA A 143 7.46 -17.45 13.33
CA ALA A 143 8.51 -18.43 13.11
C ALA A 143 9.18 -18.85 14.43
N PRO A 144 8.42 -19.49 15.35
CA PRO A 144 8.98 -19.94 16.63
C PRO A 144 10.13 -20.93 16.39
N GLN A 145 11.22 -20.79 17.15
CA GLN A 145 12.46 -21.57 17.04
C GLN A 145 13.26 -21.32 15.74
N GLN A 146 12.84 -20.38 14.90
CA GLN A 146 13.53 -19.97 13.67
C GLN A 146 13.71 -18.45 13.61
N GLU A 147 13.81 -17.80 14.76
CA GLU A 147 13.75 -16.35 14.88
C GLU A 147 14.90 -15.65 14.12
N GLN A 148 16.11 -16.22 14.18
CA GLN A 148 17.25 -15.68 13.44
C GLN A 148 17.06 -15.84 11.93
N ALA A 149 16.65 -17.02 11.45
CA ALA A 149 16.42 -17.24 10.02
C ALA A 149 15.29 -16.37 9.45
N ALA A 150 14.26 -16.11 10.26
CA ALA A 150 13.21 -15.16 9.94
C ALA A 150 13.77 -13.73 9.82
N LEU A 151 14.58 -13.28 10.78
CA LEU A 151 15.25 -11.97 10.72
C LEU A 151 16.17 -11.84 9.49
N ASP A 152 16.95 -12.87 9.20
CA ASP A 152 17.85 -12.90 8.03
C ASP A 152 17.05 -12.78 6.71
N SER A 153 15.86 -13.37 6.66
CA SER A 153 14.93 -13.24 5.53
C SER A 153 14.40 -11.81 5.39
N LEU A 154 14.02 -11.17 6.50
CA LEU A 154 13.57 -9.76 6.50
C LEU A 154 14.68 -8.78 6.11
N ASN A 155 15.94 -9.12 6.39
CA ASN A 155 17.13 -8.35 5.96
C ASN A 155 17.58 -8.66 4.52
N SER A 156 16.95 -9.60 3.84
CA SER A 156 17.34 -10.03 2.49
C SER A 156 16.38 -9.52 1.45
N VAL A 157 16.87 -8.85 0.41
CA VAL A 157 16.07 -8.43 -0.75
C VAL A 157 15.48 -9.66 -1.46
N GLN A 158 14.22 -9.55 -1.89
CA GLN A 158 13.56 -10.59 -2.68
C GLN A 158 13.94 -10.53 -4.16
N ASN A 159 13.96 -11.69 -4.81
CA ASN A 159 14.15 -11.84 -6.25
C ASN A 159 13.16 -12.82 -6.89
N SER A 160 12.10 -13.18 -6.16
CA SER A 160 11.12 -14.20 -6.55
C SER A 160 10.00 -13.66 -7.46
N ILE A 161 9.79 -12.34 -7.47
CA ILE A 161 8.89 -11.67 -8.41
C ILE A 161 9.63 -10.52 -9.08
N GLN A 162 9.54 -10.47 -10.41
CA GLN A 162 10.11 -9.43 -11.25
C GLN A 162 9.04 -8.38 -11.60
N PRO A 163 9.42 -7.15 -11.99
CA PRO A 163 8.49 -6.06 -12.27
C PRO A 163 7.37 -6.43 -13.26
N ASP A 164 7.69 -7.17 -14.32
CA ASP A 164 6.77 -7.63 -15.36
C ASP A 164 5.73 -8.66 -14.88
N ASN A 165 5.97 -9.27 -13.72
CA ASN A 165 5.04 -10.23 -13.12
C ASN A 165 3.96 -9.53 -12.29
N PHE A 166 4.12 -8.26 -11.91
CA PHE A 166 3.11 -7.56 -11.11
C PHE A 166 1.88 -7.19 -11.95
N GLN A 167 0.70 -7.48 -11.39
CA GLN A 167 -0.62 -7.18 -11.92
C GLN A 167 -1.20 -6.01 -11.13
N LEU A 168 -0.85 -4.78 -11.55
CA LEU A 168 -1.28 -3.53 -10.91
C LEU A 168 -2.38 -2.84 -11.72
N CYS A 169 -3.28 -2.15 -11.04
CA CYS A 169 -4.43 -1.49 -11.67
C CYS A 169 -4.42 0.05 -11.54
N THR A 170 -3.47 0.62 -10.81
CA THR A 170 -3.42 2.05 -10.49
C THR A 170 -2.02 2.63 -10.66
N ALA A 171 -1.03 1.79 -10.96
CA ALA A 171 0.37 2.17 -11.07
C ALA A 171 1.11 1.23 -12.03
N ARG A 172 2.29 1.66 -12.45
CA ARG A 172 3.26 0.83 -13.17
C ARG A 172 4.46 0.56 -12.26
N ILE A 173 5.09 -0.59 -12.43
CA ILE A 173 6.37 -0.89 -11.80
C ILE A 173 7.40 -1.30 -12.86
N LEU A 174 8.62 -0.76 -12.74
CA LEU A 174 9.75 -1.09 -13.62
C LEU A 174 10.96 -1.51 -12.79
N SER A 175 11.93 -2.19 -13.42
CA SER A 175 13.21 -2.51 -12.79
C SER A 175 14.01 -1.23 -12.56
N TYR A 176 14.46 -1.00 -11.32
CA TYR A 176 15.31 0.15 -10.99
C TYR A 176 16.65 0.12 -11.72
N GLU A 177 17.30 -1.05 -11.80
CA GLU A 177 18.62 -1.20 -12.41
C GLU A 177 18.58 -0.90 -13.91
N GLU A 178 17.51 -1.34 -14.59
CA GLU A 178 17.34 -1.16 -16.04
C GLU A 178 16.80 0.23 -16.40
N HIS A 179 16.02 0.85 -15.50
CA HIS A 179 15.28 2.08 -15.79
C HIS A 179 15.59 3.21 -14.80
N ARG A 180 16.84 3.27 -14.31
CA ARG A 180 17.25 4.23 -13.27
C ARG A 180 16.82 5.67 -13.65
N PRO A 181 15.83 6.26 -12.95
CA PRO A 181 15.30 7.54 -13.36
C PRO A 181 16.31 8.64 -13.04
N TYR A 182 16.62 9.48 -14.04
CA TYR A 182 17.44 10.68 -13.81
C TYR A 182 16.78 11.65 -12.83
N ARG A 183 15.45 11.76 -12.87
CA ARG A 183 14.61 12.49 -11.91
C ARG A 183 13.28 11.74 -11.74
N PRO A 184 13.04 11.07 -10.59
CA PRO A 184 11.75 10.44 -10.35
C PRO A 184 10.64 11.51 -10.26
N GLU A 185 9.44 11.15 -10.71
CA GLU A 185 8.26 11.99 -10.53
C GLU A 185 7.96 12.21 -9.03
N LYS A 186 7.35 13.34 -8.69
CA LYS A 186 7.00 13.66 -7.30
C LYS A 186 6.02 12.61 -6.76
N GLY A 187 6.31 12.09 -5.56
CA GLY A 187 5.47 11.07 -4.90
C GLY A 187 5.71 9.64 -5.39
N VAL A 188 6.68 9.46 -6.28
CA VAL A 188 7.12 8.18 -6.82
C VAL A 188 8.53 7.89 -6.28
N GLY A 189 8.88 6.61 -6.16
CA GLY A 189 10.18 6.23 -5.62
C GLY A 189 10.61 4.81 -5.97
N VAL A 190 11.76 4.45 -5.43
CA VAL A 190 12.34 3.11 -5.49
C VAL A 190 11.85 2.31 -4.29
N LEU A 191 11.24 1.16 -4.56
CA LEU A 191 10.78 0.19 -3.58
C LEU A 191 11.77 -0.96 -3.51
N THR A 192 12.20 -1.31 -2.30
CA THR A 192 12.95 -2.54 -2.04
C THR A 192 12.14 -3.38 -1.07
N ILE A 193 11.88 -4.65 -1.39
CA ILE A 193 11.06 -5.54 -0.57
C ILE A 193 11.89 -6.74 -0.13
N SER A 194 11.75 -7.17 1.13
CA SER A 194 12.44 -8.33 1.66
C SER A 194 11.84 -9.65 1.18
N LYS A 195 12.55 -10.75 1.47
CA LYS A 195 11.97 -12.09 1.46
C LYS A 195 10.84 -12.20 2.49
N ILE A 196 9.88 -13.09 2.21
CA ILE A 196 8.72 -13.34 3.07
C ILE A 196 9.08 -14.34 4.17
N VAL A 197 8.59 -14.10 5.38
CA VAL A 197 8.56 -15.08 6.47
C VAL A 197 7.11 -15.52 6.67
N PHE A 198 6.76 -16.73 6.25
CA PHE A 198 5.41 -17.25 6.44
C PHE A 198 5.22 -17.84 7.84
N SER A 199 3.99 -17.74 8.36
CA SER A 199 3.55 -18.59 9.45
C SER A 199 3.45 -20.05 8.98
N LYS A 200 3.47 -21.00 9.92
CA LYS A 200 3.34 -22.43 9.60
C LYS A 200 2.06 -22.75 8.79
N THR A 201 0.98 -22.04 9.05
CA THR A 201 -0.32 -22.18 8.37
C THR A 201 -0.43 -21.36 7.08
N GLN A 202 0.59 -20.55 6.75
CA GLN A 202 0.65 -19.69 5.55
C GLN A 202 -0.58 -18.76 5.38
N ASN A 203 -1.20 -18.38 6.50
CA ASN A 203 -2.30 -17.41 6.56
C ASN A 203 -1.85 -16.07 7.16
N GLN A 204 -0.60 -16.00 7.63
CA GLN A 204 0.05 -14.80 8.14
C GLN A 204 1.48 -14.80 7.63
N ALA A 205 2.06 -13.61 7.45
CA ALA A 205 3.44 -13.48 7.09
C ALA A 205 4.04 -12.16 7.57
N LEU A 206 5.37 -12.10 7.57
CA LEU A 206 6.14 -10.87 7.71
C LEU A 206 6.92 -10.60 6.43
N LEU A 207 7.04 -9.33 6.10
CA LEU A 207 7.97 -8.81 5.13
C LEU A 207 8.37 -7.39 5.54
N ALA A 208 9.54 -6.94 5.12
CA ALA A 208 9.97 -5.57 5.25
C ALA A 208 9.98 -4.91 3.87
N TYR A 209 9.77 -3.59 3.84
CA TYR A 209 10.01 -2.81 2.64
C TYR A 209 10.61 -1.46 2.98
N GLY A 210 11.43 -0.96 2.06
CA GLY A 210 11.95 0.40 2.08
C GLY A 210 11.49 1.15 0.84
N TRP A 211 11.08 2.39 1.02
CA TRP A 211 10.71 3.30 -0.06
C TRP A 211 11.62 4.53 -0.05
N HIS A 212 12.19 4.87 -1.21
CA HIS A 212 13.11 5.98 -1.39
C HIS A 212 12.63 6.89 -2.52
N CYS A 213 12.34 8.15 -2.21
CA CYS A 213 11.89 9.20 -3.15
C CYS A 213 12.97 10.24 -3.49
N GLY A 214 14.16 10.09 -2.92
CA GLY A 214 15.30 10.99 -3.11
C GLY A 214 16.38 10.75 -2.06
N SER A 215 17.48 11.49 -2.11
CA SER A 215 18.63 11.28 -1.20
C SER A 215 18.35 11.57 0.27
N LYS A 216 17.26 12.29 0.58
CA LYS A 216 16.82 12.66 1.94
C LYS A 216 15.32 12.42 2.11
N CYS A 217 14.79 11.44 1.39
CA CYS A 217 13.36 11.22 1.27
C CYS A 217 13.14 9.72 1.19
N GLY A 218 12.60 9.16 2.25
CA GLY A 218 12.29 7.75 2.31
C GLY A 218 11.94 7.31 3.72
N TYR A 219 11.44 6.09 3.81
CA TYR A 219 11.19 5.40 5.07
C TYR A 219 11.16 3.90 4.82
N GLY A 220 11.24 3.12 5.89
CA GLY A 220 11.13 1.66 5.80
C GLY A 220 10.39 1.06 6.97
N GLU A 221 9.66 -0.01 6.71
CA GLU A 221 8.74 -0.62 7.65
C GLU A 221 8.85 -2.15 7.64
N VAL A 222 8.47 -2.76 8.77
CA VAL A 222 8.12 -4.18 8.83
C VAL A 222 6.61 -4.29 8.80
N LEU A 223 6.10 -5.14 7.90
CA LEU A 223 4.69 -5.41 7.70
C LEU A 223 4.32 -6.75 8.33
N PHE A 224 3.24 -6.75 9.11
CA PHE A 224 2.49 -7.94 9.44
C PHE A 224 1.32 -8.03 8.46
N VAL A 225 1.28 -9.12 7.68
CA VAL A 225 0.22 -9.35 6.70
C VAL A 225 -0.58 -10.60 7.03
N GLU A 226 -1.86 -10.61 6.67
CA GLU A 226 -2.76 -11.75 6.86
C GLU A 226 -3.57 -12.05 5.61
N LYS A 227 -3.92 -13.32 5.44
CA LYS A 227 -4.71 -13.80 4.31
C LYS A 227 -6.19 -13.84 4.69
N LEU A 228 -7.00 -12.96 4.09
CA LEU A 228 -8.45 -12.87 4.30
C LEU A 228 -9.16 -13.05 2.95
N GLY A 229 -10.16 -13.92 2.89
CA GLY A 229 -10.90 -14.16 1.64
C GLY A 229 -10.03 -14.58 0.45
N GLY A 230 -8.89 -15.23 0.71
CA GLY A 230 -7.93 -15.65 -0.32
C GLY A 230 -6.94 -14.58 -0.78
N ARG A 231 -7.01 -13.35 -0.24
CA ARG A 231 -6.13 -12.21 -0.57
C ARG A 231 -5.26 -11.83 0.61
N TRP A 232 -4.09 -11.28 0.36
CA TRP A 232 -3.21 -10.78 1.41
C TRP A 232 -3.47 -9.31 1.70
N HIS A 233 -3.50 -8.97 2.99
CA HIS A 233 -3.75 -7.60 3.47
C HIS A 233 -2.71 -7.21 4.52
N ILE A 234 -2.29 -5.95 4.50
CA ILE A 234 -1.46 -5.36 5.55
C ILE A 234 -2.34 -5.16 6.78
N LYS A 235 -2.08 -5.96 7.81
CA LYS A 235 -2.76 -5.85 9.09
C LYS A 235 -2.17 -4.74 9.94
N GLN A 236 -0.84 -4.69 10.01
CA GLN A 236 -0.08 -3.72 10.78
C GLN A 236 1.25 -3.42 10.09
N ALA A 237 1.74 -2.20 10.28
CA ALA A 237 3.06 -1.75 9.87
C ALA A 237 3.80 -1.16 11.07
N ILE A 238 5.12 -1.32 11.12
CA ILE A 238 6.00 -0.69 12.10
C ILE A 238 7.13 0.00 11.34
N GLY A 239 7.15 1.33 11.41
CA GLY A 239 8.27 2.13 10.92
C GLY A 239 9.57 1.80 11.65
N THR A 240 10.65 1.68 10.88
CA THR A 240 12.00 1.37 11.38
C THR A 240 12.97 2.52 11.16
N TRP A 241 12.77 3.31 10.10
CA TRP A 241 13.53 4.52 9.84
C TRP A 241 12.70 5.49 8.98
N ILE A 242 13.05 6.77 9.06
CA ILE A 242 12.53 7.85 8.21
C ILE A 242 13.68 8.84 7.97
N SER A 243 13.81 9.34 6.74
CA SER A 243 14.80 10.35 6.35
C SER A 243 14.22 11.74 6.22
#